data_AF-A0A3N1XS08-F1
#
_entry.id   AF-A0A3N1XS08-F1
#
_cell.length_a   1.000
_cell.length_b   1.000
_cell.length_c   1.000
_cell.angle_alpha   90.00
_cell.angle_beta   90.00
_cell.angle_gamma   90.00
#
_symmetry.space_group_name_H-M   'P 1'
#
loop_
_entity.id
_entity.type
_entity.pdbx_description
1 polymer ?
#
loop_
_entity_poly.entity_id
_entity_poly.type
_entity_poly.pdbx_seq_one_letter_code
_entity_poly.pdbx_strand_id
1 'polypeptide(L)' 'MKLEENRNTEIIDKMTKVCICKGIPRSTMKRAIREGAGTLKEVQGITGAGSGPCGGRRCTPKIEQLLLEKEEWLK' A
#
# COMPACT_ATOMS: atom_id res chain seq x y z
N MET A 1 -7.07 -23.94 -8.07
CA MET A 1 -6.88 -22.71 -8.89
C MET A 1 -6.97 -21.40 -8.09
N LYS A 2 -7.98 -21.10 -7.27
CA LYS A 2 -8.03 -19.81 -6.50
C LYS A 2 -6.87 -19.58 -5.50
N LEU A 3 -6.29 -20.64 -4.94
CA LEU A 3 -5.17 -20.56 -3.97
C LEU A 3 -3.83 -20.13 -4.59
N GLU A 4 -3.62 -20.38 -5.89
CA GLU A 4 -2.37 -20.04 -6.58
C GLU A 4 -2.37 -18.57 -7.02
N GLU A 5 -3.50 -18.07 -7.53
CA GLU A 5 -3.68 -16.64 -7.84
C GLU A 5 -3.52 -15.73 -6.60
N ASN A 6 -4.05 -16.17 -5.44
CA ASN A 6 -3.93 -15.39 -4.21
C ASN A 6 -2.47 -15.31 -3.72
N ARG A 7 -1.73 -16.43 -3.76
CA ARG A 7 -0.31 -16.47 -3.40
C ARG A 7 0.55 -15.62 -4.32
N ASN A 8 0.27 -15.62 -5.62
CA ASN A 8 0.98 -14.78 -6.58
C ASN A 8 0.79 -13.29 -6.28
N THR A 9 -0.42 -12.89 -5.92
CA THR A 9 -0.74 -11.49 -5.56
C THR A 9 0.01 -11.04 -4.31
N GLU A 10 0.06 -11.87 -3.27
CA GLU A 10 0.80 -11.54 -2.04
C GLU A 10 2.32 -11.40 -2.27
N ILE A 11 2.89 -12.23 -3.14
CA ILE A 11 4.30 -12.13 -3.55
C ILE A 11 4.53 -10.80 -4.28
N ILE A 12 3.67 -10.48 -5.26
CA ILE A 12 3.75 -9.22 -6.01
C ILE A 12 3.65 -8.00 -5.07
N ASP A 13 2.78 -8.05 -4.06
CA ASP A 13 2.59 -6.97 -3.10
C ASP A 13 3.83 -6.74 -2.21
N LYS A 14 4.54 -7.81 -1.85
CA LYS A 14 5.80 -7.72 -1.09
C LYS A 14 6.94 -7.14 -1.93
N MET A 15 6.98 -7.45 -3.23
CA MET A 15 8.03 -6.97 -4.14
C MET A 15 7.77 -5.56 -4.65
N THR A 16 6.50 -5.20 -4.87
CA THR A 16 6.16 -3.90 -5.48
C THR A 16 6.32 -2.77 -4.49
N LYS A 17 7.20 -1.81 -4.79
CA LYS A 17 7.41 -0.62 -3.96
C LYS A 17 6.39 0.48 -4.27
N VAL A 18 5.65 0.89 -3.25
CA VAL A 18 4.75 2.05 -3.32
C VAL A 18 5.50 3.31 -2.96
N CYS A 19 6.21 3.32 -1.82
CA CYS A 19 7.12 4.42 -1.50
C CYS A 19 8.53 4.09 -1.98
N ILE A 20 8.91 4.63 -3.13
CA ILE A 20 10.17 4.29 -3.80
C ILE A 20 11.38 4.84 -3.02
N CYS A 21 11.34 6.07 -2.49
CA CYS A 21 12.47 6.62 -1.72
C CYS A 21 12.69 5.92 -0.38
N LYS A 22 11.65 5.35 0.22
CA LYS A 22 11.73 4.68 1.53
C LYS A 22 11.70 3.16 1.42
N GLY A 23 11.62 2.61 0.21
CA GLY A 23 11.53 1.17 -0.03
C GLY A 23 10.29 0.49 0.55
N ILE A 24 9.20 1.22 0.85
CA ILE A 24 8.00 0.68 1.51
C ILE A 24 7.15 -0.08 0.48
N PRO A 25 6.92 -1.40 0.67
CA PRO A 25 6.19 -2.23 -0.28
C PRO A 25 4.67 -2.05 -0.19
N ARG A 26 3.96 -2.48 -1.23
CA ARG A 26 2.48 -2.44 -1.30
C ARG A 26 1.85 -3.26 -0.19
N SER A 27 2.46 -4.39 0.19
CA SER A 27 2.01 -5.23 1.31
C SER A 27 1.90 -4.46 2.63
N THR A 28 2.81 -3.50 2.90
CA THR A 28 2.77 -2.66 4.09
C THR A 28 1.61 -1.65 4.03
N MET A 29 1.35 -1.06 2.87
CA MET A 29 0.21 -0.17 2.67
C MET A 29 -1.11 -0.91 2.88
N LYS A 30 -1.27 -2.08 2.24
CA LYS A 30 -2.47 -2.90 2.37
C LYS A 30 -2.66 -3.40 3.80
N ARG A 31 -1.59 -3.74 4.53
CA ARG A 31 -1.66 -4.07 5.96
C ARG A 31 -2.25 -2.91 6.77
N ALA A 32 -1.72 -1.70 6.62
CA ALA A 32 -2.23 -0.52 7.33
C ALA A 32 -3.72 -0.27 7.03
N ILE A 33 -4.14 -0.44 5.77
CA ILE A 33 -5.55 -0.29 5.37
C ILE A 33 -6.43 -1.38 6.00
N ARG A 34 -5.97 -2.64 6.02
CA ARG A 34 -6.68 -3.75 6.71
C ARG A 34 -6.81 -3.54 8.21
N GLU A 35 -5.81 -2.91 8.83
CA GLU A 35 -5.80 -2.55 10.24
C GLU A 35 -6.70 -1.33 10.56
N GLY A 36 -7.34 -0.75 9.53
CA GLY A 36 -8.37 0.28 9.71
C GLY A 36 -8.01 1.67 9.18
N ALA A 37 -6.84 1.86 8.55
CA ALA A 37 -6.50 3.15 7.95
C ALA A 37 -7.42 3.47 6.76
N GLY A 38 -8.26 4.50 6.92
CA GLY A 38 -9.25 4.91 5.92
C GLY A 38 -8.82 6.12 5.08
N THR A 39 -7.78 6.83 5.51
CA THR A 39 -7.32 8.07 4.89
C THR A 39 -5.84 8.02 4.52
N LEU A 40 -5.43 8.86 3.57
CA LEU A 40 -4.02 9.04 3.21
C LEU A 40 -3.14 9.34 4.42
N LYS A 41 -3.61 10.23 5.31
CA LYS A 41 -2.86 10.66 6.50
C LYS A 41 -2.65 9.50 7.49
N GLU A 42 -3.67 8.68 7.71
CA GLU A 42 -3.56 7.49 8.58
C GLU A 42 -2.58 6.47 8.00
N VAL A 43 -2.69 6.18 6.69
CA VAL A 43 -1.74 5.27 6.03
C VAL A 43 -0.31 5.80 6.12
N GLN A 44 -0.09 7.08 5.86
CA GLN A 44 1.22 7.71 6.01
C GLN A 44 1.72 7.68 7.47
N GLY A 45 0.85 7.89 8.45
CA GLY A 45 1.16 7.82 9.87
C GLY A 45 1.63 6.43 10.30
N ILE A 46 0.92 5.38 9.88
CA ILE A 46 1.24 3.99 10.23
C ILE A 46 2.49 3.49 9.49
N THR A 47 2.62 3.82 8.21
CA THR A 47 3.68 3.25 7.35
C THR A 47 4.95 4.09 7.30
N GLY A 48 4.87 5.36 7.69
CA GLY A 48 5.94 6.34 7.49
C GLY A 48 6.17 6.71 6.02
N ALA A 49 5.27 6.33 5.10
CA ALA A 49 5.29 6.80 3.72
C ALA A 49 5.02 8.30 3.66
N GLY A 50 5.46 8.97 2.59
CA GLY A 50 5.27 10.42 2.46
C GLY A 50 6.36 11.27 3.14
N SER A 51 6.98 10.79 4.23
CA SER A 51 7.98 11.54 4.99
C SER A 51 9.43 11.42 4.50
N GLY A 52 9.64 10.88 3.30
CA GLY A 52 10.97 10.78 2.68
C GLY A 52 11.38 12.05 1.92
N PRO A 53 12.59 12.09 1.33
CA PRO A 53 13.12 13.27 0.64
C PRO A 53 12.29 13.73 -0.57
N CYS A 54 11.41 12.89 -1.12
CA CYS A 54 10.50 13.29 -2.18
C CYS A 54 9.17 13.89 -1.67
N GLY A 55 8.96 14.04 -0.36
CA GLY A 55 7.77 14.65 0.23
C GLY A 55 6.45 14.02 -0.20
N GLY A 56 6.41 12.69 -0.36
CA GLY A 56 5.21 11.96 -0.78
C GLY A 56 4.81 12.05 -2.25
N ARG A 57 5.44 12.93 -3.05
CA ARG A 57 5.09 13.17 -4.47
C ARG A 57 4.91 11.91 -5.32
N ARG A 58 5.68 10.84 -5.03
CA ARG A 58 5.66 9.59 -5.82
C ARG A 58 4.74 8.49 -5.28
N CYS A 59 4.42 8.54 -3.98
CA CYS A 59 3.65 7.48 -3.33
C CYS A 59 2.22 7.90 -2.98
N THR A 60 1.97 9.18 -2.71
CA THR A 60 0.65 9.70 -2.41
C THR A 60 -0.42 9.26 -3.42
N PRO A 61 -0.26 9.49 -4.74
CA PRO A 61 -1.30 9.09 -5.71
C PRO A 61 -1.54 7.57 -5.71
N LYS A 62 -0.49 6.77 -5.46
CA LYS A 62 -0.61 5.30 -5.37
C LYS A 62 -1.32 4.85 -4.10
N ILE A 63 -1.13 5.57 -2.98
CA ILE A 63 -1.80 5.29 -1.71
C ILE A 63 -3.29 5.63 -1.84
N GLU A 64 -3.62 6.77 -2.45
CA GLU A 64 -5.00 7.17 -2.72
C GLU A 64 -5.72 6.16 -3.61
N GLN A 65 -5.05 5.65 -4.65
CA GLN A 65 -5.59 4.58 -5.48
C GLN A 65 -5.86 3.30 -4.68
N LEU A 66 -4.93 2.86 -3.82
CA LEU A 66 -5.15 1.68 -2.97
C LEU A 66 -6.33 1.83 -2.00
N LEU A 67 -6.56 3.04 -1.50
CA LEU A 67 -7.69 3.38 -0.64
C LEU A 67 -9.01 3.38 -1.42
N LEU A 68 -9.00 3.89 -2.66
CA LEU A 68 -10.17 3.89 -3.54
C LEU A 68 -10.59 2.47 -3.92
N GLU A 69 -9.63 1.63 -4.28
CA GLU A 69 -9.85 0.26 -4.74
C GLU A 69 -9.96 -0.76 -3.58
N LYS A 70 -9.98 -0.31 -2.31
CA LYS A 70 -9.90 -1.20 -1.14
C LYS A 70 -10.99 -2.25 -1.08
N GLU A 71 -12.21 -1.91 -1.47
CA GLU A 71 -13.35 -2.83 -1.50
C GLU A 71 -13.19 -3.94 -2.55
N GLU A 72 -12.33 -3.77 -3.55
CA GLU A 72 -12.08 -4.78 -4.58
C GLU A 72 -11.04 -5.80 -4.12
N TRP A 73 -9.96 -5.36 -3.47
CA TRP A 73 -8.87 -6.25 -3.04
C TRP A 73 -9.00 -6.77 -1.60
N LEU A 74 -10.00 -6.31 -0.84
CA LEU A 74 -10.38 -6.88 0.47
C LEU A 74 -11.34 -8.08 0.39
N LYS A 75 -11.96 -8.30 -0.78
CA LYS A 75 -12.81 -9.45 -1.07
C LYS A 75 -11.98 -10.71 -1.32
#